data_AF-A0A644XZQ9-F1
#
_entry.id   AF-A0A644XZQ9-F1
#
_cell.length_a   1.000
_cell.length_b   1.000
_cell.length_c   1.000
_cell.angle_alpha   90.00
_cell.angle_beta   90.00
_cell.angle_gamma   90.00
#
_symmetry.space_group_name_H-M   'P 1'
#
loop_
_entity.id
_entity.type
_entity.pdbx_description
1 polymer ?
#
loop_
_entity_poly.entity_id
_entity_poly.type
_entity_poly.pdbx_seq_one_letter_code
_entity_poly.pdbx_strand_id
1 'polypeptide(L)' 'MELLGAAGWQLGNVDATVIAQQPRLAPHIDAMVLNLSRAMGVPRDKISVKATTEEKLGFTGKGEGIAAHAVCLIEPLAQP' A
#
# COMPACT_ATOMS: atom_id res chain seq x y z
N MET A 1 -3.91 13.12 0.70
CA MET A 1 -2.78 14.02 0.41
C MET A 1 -3.07 15.45 0.82
N GLU A 2 -4.25 16.00 0.52
CA GLU A 2 -4.66 17.35 0.94
C GLU A 2 -4.44 17.63 2.44
N LEU A 3 -4.95 16.77 3.33
CA LEU A 3 -4.77 16.92 4.78
C LEU A 3 -3.30 16.86 5.25
N LEU A 4 -2.47 16.04 4.59
CA LEU A 4 -1.02 15.98 4.88
C LEU A 4 -0.35 17.30 4.52
N GLY A 5 -0.62 17.80 3.31
CA GLY A 5 -0.06 19.06 2.83
C GLY A 5 -0.51 20.25 3.67
N ALA A 6 -1.79 20.30 4.05
CA ALA A 6 -2.34 21.33 4.95
C ALA A 6 -1.67 21.33 6.34
N ALA A 7 -1.19 20.17 6.79
CA ALA A 7 -0.44 20.01 8.04
C ALA A 7 1.08 20.18 7.87
N GLY A 8 1.57 20.56 6.69
CA GLY A 8 3.00 20.78 6.43
C GLY A 8 3.81 19.50 6.22
N TRP A 9 3.18 18.42 5.74
CA TRP A 9 3.83 17.13 5.48
C TRP A 9 3.66 16.69 4.01
N GLN A 10 4.61 15.91 3.54
CA GLN A 10 4.56 15.21 2.25
C GLN A 10 4.81 13.70 2.44
N LEU A 11 4.39 12.92 1.44
CA LEU A 11 4.61 11.47 1.44
C LEU A 11 6.04 11.15 1.02
N GLY A 12 6.78 10.44 1.87
CA GLY A 12 8.11 9.93 1.57
C GLY A 12 8.05 8.66 0.70
N ASN A 13 7.39 7.62 1.21
CA ASN A 13 7.08 6.37 0.50
C ASN A 13 5.97 5.57 1.19
N VAL A 14 5.42 4.58 0.49
CA VAL A 14 4.42 3.63 1.00
C VAL A 14 4.88 2.19 0.75
N ASP A 15 4.71 1.35 1.76
CA ASP A 15 4.83 -0.10 1.63
C ASP A 15 3.55 -0.75 2.13
N ALA A 16 2.90 -1.54 1.27
CA ALA A 16 1.67 -2.25 1.58
C ALA A 16 1.87 -3.76 1.42
N THR A 17 1.15 -4.55 2.22
CA THR A 17 1.09 -6.01 2.11
C THR A 17 -0.36 -6.45 2.17
N VAL A 18 -0.82 -7.15 1.13
CA VAL A 18 -2.12 -7.79 1.08
C VAL A 18 -1.98 -9.24 1.52
N ILE A 19 -2.82 -9.66 2.46
CA ILE A 19 -2.82 -11.00 3.03
C ILE A 19 -4.09 -11.70 2.55
N ALA A 20 -3.92 -12.66 1.64
CA ALA A 20 -5.04 -13.36 1.01
C ALA A 20 -4.65 -14.79 0.66
N GLN A 21 -5.49 -15.77 1.01
CA GLN A 21 -5.29 -17.15 0.60
C GLN A 21 -5.52 -17.35 -0.91
N GLN A 22 -6.47 -16.62 -1.48
CA GLN A 22 -6.83 -16.61 -2.89
C GLN A 22 -7.62 -15.32 -3.23
N PRO A 23 -7.60 -14.84 -4.49
CA PRO A 23 -6.82 -15.34 -5.63
C PRO A 23 -5.33 -14.96 -5.55
N ARG A 24 -4.52 -15.44 -6.50
CA ARG A 24 -3.12 -15.01 -6.64
C ARG A 24 -3.08 -13.54 -7.07
N LEU A 25 -2.46 -12.68 -6.25
CA LEU A 25 -2.43 -11.24 -6.49
C LEU A 25 -1.25 -10.77 -7.33
N ALA A 26 -0.21 -11.60 -7.53
CA ALA A 26 0.98 -11.23 -8.31
C ALA A 26 0.67 -10.61 -9.69
N PRO A 27 -0.29 -11.11 -10.50
CA PRO A 27 -0.63 -10.50 -11.79
C PRO A 27 -1.26 -9.11 -11.69
N HIS A 28 -1.69 -8.69 -10.50
CA HIS A 28 -2.41 -7.44 -10.25
C HIS A 28 -1.57 -6.39 -9.52
N ILE A 29 -0.39 -6.76 -8.99
CA ILE A 29 0.44 -5.87 -8.17
C ILE A 29 0.83 -4.59 -8.91
N ASP A 30 1.26 -4.68 -10.17
CA ASP A 30 1.63 -3.50 -10.95
C ASP A 30 0.47 -2.53 -11.15
N ALA A 31 -0.75 -3.05 -11.38
CA ALA A 31 -1.94 -2.23 -11.50
C ALA A 31 -2.31 -1.55 -10.17
N MET A 32 -2.14 -2.25 -9.04
CA MET A 32 -2.33 -1.68 -7.70
C MET A 32 -1.34 -0.53 -7.44
N VAL A 33 -0.05 -0.74 -7.74
CA VAL A 33 0.99 0.30 -7.61
C VAL A 33 0.64 1.53 -8.46
N LEU A 34 0.20 1.33 -9.70
CA LEU A 34 -0.17 2.43 -10.60
C LEU A 34 -1.40 3.21 -10.08
N ASN A 35 -2.41 2.51 -9.57
CA ASN A 35 -3.59 3.15 -9.00
C ASN A 35 -3.23 3.97 -7.75
N LEU A 36 -2.39 3.42 -6.88
CA LEU A 36 -1.88 4.11 -5.70
C LEU A 36 -1.04 5.33 -6.08
N SER A 37 -0.17 5.21 -7.09
CA SER A 37 0.64 6.32 -7.63
C SER A 37 -0.24 7.46 -8.11
N ARG A 38 -1.28 7.15 -8.89
CA ARG A 38 -2.24 8.15 -9.38
C ARG A 38 -3.04 8.80 -8.25
N ALA A 39 -3.52 8.00 -7.30
CA ALA A 39 -4.35 8.48 -6.19
C ALA A 39 -3.56 9.37 -5.21
N MET A 40 -2.28 9.06 -5.00
CA MET A 40 -1.40 9.80 -4.08
C MET A 40 -0.57 10.89 -4.77
N GLY A 41 -0.55 10.92 -6.11
CA GLY A 41 0.23 11.90 -6.86
C GLY A 41 1.74 11.75 -6.70
N VAL A 42 2.24 10.53 -6.45
CA VAL A 42 3.67 10.25 -6.27
C VAL A 42 4.18 9.27 -7.32
N PRO A 43 5.47 9.30 -7.67
CA PRO A 43 6.02 8.35 -8.62
C PRO A 43 5.96 6.90 -8.10
N ARG A 44 5.91 5.94 -9.03
CA ARG A 44 5.71 4.52 -8.69
C ARG A 44 6.83 3.92 -7.82
N ASP A 45 8.04 4.46 -7.91
CA ASP A 45 9.21 4.02 -7.14
C ASP A 45 9.09 4.33 -5.64
N LYS A 46 8.16 5.21 -5.25
CA LYS A 46 7.78 5.49 -3.88
C LYS A 46 6.76 4.52 -3.31
N ILE A 47 6.30 3.53 -4.09
CA ILE A 47 5.20 2.63 -3.70
C ILE A 47 5.62 1.18 -3.89
N SER A 48 5.47 0.40 -2.84
CA SER A 48 5.63 -1.05 -2.84
C SER A 48 4.31 -1.71 -2.43
N VAL A 49 3.88 -2.73 -3.19
CA VAL A 49 2.74 -3.59 -2.83
C VAL A 49 3.21 -5.03 -2.88
N LYS A 50 3.07 -5.72 -1.75
CA LYS A 50 3.39 -7.14 -1.59
C LYS A 50 2.10 -7.94 -1.37
N ALA A 51 2.18 -9.24 -1.64
CA ALA A 51 1.13 -10.17 -1.29
C ALA A 51 1.72 -11.40 -0.60
N THR A 52 1.03 -11.89 0.42
CA THR A 52 1.39 -13.14 1.10
C THR A 52 0.13 -13.92 1.48
N THR A 53 0.30 -15.18 1.84
CA THR A 53 -0.74 -15.99 2.49
C THR A 53 -0.40 -16.15 3.98
N GLU A 54 -1.37 -16.56 4.79
CA GLU A 54 -1.14 -16.99 6.19
C GLU A 54 -1.01 -18.52 6.31
N GLU A 55 -0.62 -19.21 5.24
CA GLU A 55 -0.38 -20.67 5.24
C GLU A 55 -1.57 -21.46 5.84
N LYS A 56 -2.80 -21.07 5.48
CA LYS A 56 -4.08 -21.61 5.98
C LYS A 56 -4.39 -21.34 7.47
N LEU A 57 -3.64 -20.47 8.14
CA LEU A 57 -3.90 -20.02 9.50
C LEU A 57 -4.79 -18.77 9.51
N GLY A 58 -5.54 -18.56 10.59
CA GLY A 58 -6.39 -17.38 10.75
C GLY A 58 -7.56 -17.31 9.76
N PHE A 59 -8.32 -16.21 9.83
CA PHE A 59 -9.47 -16.00 8.93
C PHE A 59 -9.01 -15.76 7.48
N THR A 60 -7.87 -15.12 7.27
CA THR A 60 -7.36 -14.87 5.91
C THR A 60 -6.85 -16.15 5.27
N GLY A 61 -6.15 -17.02 6.01
CA GLY A 61 -5.70 -18.33 5.52
C GLY A 61 -6.84 -19.32 5.27
N LYS A 62 -7.96 -19.21 6.02
CA LYS A 62 -9.19 -19.96 5.72
C LYS A 62 -9.95 -19.41 4.50
N GLY A 63 -9.56 -18.26 3.97
CA GLY A 63 -10.24 -17.61 2.84
C GLY A 63 -11.57 -16.96 3.21
N GLU A 64 -11.81 -16.70 4.50
CA GLU A 64 -13.01 -16.03 5.02
C GLU A 64 -12.94 -14.51 4.82
N GLY A 65 -11.75 -13.98 4.57
CA GLY A 65 -11.52 -12.56 4.28
C GLY A 65 -10.12 -12.29 3.75
N ILE A 66 -9.87 -11.02 3.43
CA ILE A 66 -8.57 -10.49 3.01
C ILE A 66 -8.21 -9.37 3.97
N ALA A 67 -6.94 -9.32 4.39
CA ALA A 67 -6.41 -8.21 5.18
C ALA A 67 -5.40 -7.40 4.36
N ALA A 68 -5.18 -6.15 4.76
CA ALA A 68 -4.14 -5.31 4.17
C ALA A 68 -3.46 -4.50 5.27
N HIS A 69 -2.14 -4.53 5.29
CA HIS A 69 -1.32 -3.67 6.14
C HIS A 69 -0.58 -2.66 5.26
N ALA A 70 -0.48 -1.42 5.71
CA ALA A 70 0.26 -0.37 5.03
C ALA A 70 1.06 0.45 6.03
N VAL A 71 2.30 0.78 5.65
CA VAL A 71 3.19 1.67 6.38
C VAL A 71 3.59 2.80 5.44
N CYS A 72 3.47 4.03 5.90
CA CYS A 72 3.83 5.22 5.13
C CYS A 72 4.87 6.02 5.91
N LEU A 73 5.97 6.36 5.25
CA LEU A 73 6.88 7.39 5.73
C LEU A 73 6.35 8.74 5.27
N ILE A 74 6.31 9.71 6.18
CA ILE A 74 6.00 11.10 5.89
C ILE A 74 7.18 11.97 6.27
N GLU A 75 7.37 13.05 5.54
CA GLU A 75 8.47 13.98 5.73
C GLU A 75 7.90 15.41 5.79
N PRO A 76 8.54 16.33 6.52
CA PRO A 76 8.13 17.73 6.47
C PRO A 76 8.10 18.21 5.02
N LEU A 77 7.07 18.95 4.65
CA LEU A 77 7.02 19.65 3.36
C LEU A 77 8.20 20.62 3.35
N ALA A 78 9.08 20.50 2.36
CA ALA A 78 10.27 21.34 2.28
C ALA A 78 9.84 22.82 2.35
N GLN A 79 10.39 23.56 3.31
CA GLN A 79 10.17 25.00 3.37
C GLN A 79 10.89 25.62 2.16
N PRO A 80 10.25 26.54 1.43
CA PRO A 80 10.89 27.27 0.34
C PRO A 80 12.09 28.08 0.83
#